data_AF-A0A959D6E9-F1
#
_entry.id   AF-A0A959D6E9-F1
#
_cell.length_a   1.000
_cell.length_b   1.000
_cell.length_c   1.000
_cell.angle_alpha   90.00
_cell.angle_beta   90.00
_cell.angle_gamma   90.00
#
_symmetry.space_group_name_H-M   'P 1'
#
loop_
_entity.id
_entity.type
_entity.pdbx_description
1 polymer ?
#
loop_
_entity_poly.entity_id
_entity_poly.type
_entity_poly.pdbx_seq_one_letter_code
_entity_poly.pdbx_strand_id
1 'polypeptide(L)' 'AGSLGFTYCQVPILYKLSEKRGIAIFAGDGAARQLEGLEMEAADSARIFGRSGEIARIEVQLQPGLE' A
#
# COMPACT_ATOMS: atom_id res chain seq x y z
N ALA A 1 1.60 -17.05 -7.96
CA ALA A 1 2.62 -16.20 -8.60
C ALA A 1 1.93 -14.95 -9.12
N GLY A 2 2.53 -13.77 -9.04
CA GLY A 2 1.88 -12.49 -9.42
C GLY A 2 1.84 -11.43 -8.32
N SER A 3 2.67 -11.56 -7.29
CA SER A 3 2.82 -10.56 -6.23
C SER A 3 4.29 -10.41 -5.83
N LEU A 4 4.65 -9.23 -5.35
CA LEU A 4 6.00 -8.89 -4.85
C LEU A 4 5.86 -8.18 -3.50
N GLY A 5 6.63 -8.61 -2.52
CA GLY A 5 6.70 -7.96 -1.21
C GLY A 5 8.02 -7.24 -1.02
N PHE A 6 7.98 -6.03 -0.47
CA PHE A 6 9.15 -5.27 -0.04
C PHE A 6 8.80 -4.42 1.18
N THR A 7 9.76 -3.65 1.68
CA THR A 7 9.50 -2.68 2.75
C THR A 7 9.95 -1.29 2.33
N TYR A 8 9.25 -0.29 2.84
CA TYR A 8 9.68 1.10 2.74
C TYR A 8 9.40 1.77 4.08
N CYS A 9 10.41 2.43 4.67
CA CYS A 9 10.34 2.95 6.04
C CYS A 9 9.86 1.92 7.08
N GLN A 10 10.27 0.65 6.94
CA GLN A 10 9.80 -0.50 7.76
C GLN A 10 8.30 -0.84 7.65
N VAL A 11 7.55 -0.17 6.76
CA VAL A 11 6.18 -0.57 6.42
C VAL A 11 6.25 -1.65 5.33
N PRO A 12 5.66 -2.83 5.55
CA PRO A 12 5.52 -3.86 4.51
C PRO A 12 4.61 -3.38 3.39
N ILE A 13 5.07 -3.51 2.15
CA ILE A 13 4.32 -3.19 0.94
C ILE A 13 4.19 -4.46 0.10
N LEU A 14 2.96 -4.80 -0.27
CA LEU A 14 2.64 -5.95 -1.10
C LEU A 14 2.00 -5.49 -2.41
N TYR A 15 2.74 -5.64 -3.50
CA TYR A 15 2.20 -5.44 -4.84
C TYR A 15 1.49 -6.70 -5.30
N LYS A 16 0.30 -6.55 -5.89
CA LYS A 16 -0.52 -7.61 -6.46
C LYS A 16 -0.97 -7.21 -7.85
N LEU A 17 -0.84 -8.12 -8.82
CA LEU A 17 -1.50 -7.96 -10.11
C LEU A 17 -3.03 -7.95 -9.92
N SER A 18 -3.71 -7.03 -10.59
CA SER A 18 -5.16 -6.79 -10.48
C SER A 18 -5.69 -6.18 -11.77
N GLU A 19 -6.99 -6.31 -12.02
CA GLU A 19 -7.67 -5.61 -13.12
C GLU A 19 -7.87 -4.11 -12.84
N LYS A 20 -7.67 -3.67 -11.59
CA LYS A 20 -7.85 -2.29 -11.14
C LYS A 20 -6.61 -1.77 -10.44
N ARG A 21 -6.42 -0.45 -10.50
CA ARG A 21 -5.41 0.29 -9.73
C ARG A 21 -6.01 0.75 -8.42
N GLY A 22 -5.29 0.52 -7.33
CA GLY A 22 -5.76 0.91 -6.00
C GLY A 22 -4.73 0.64 -4.92
N ILE A 23 -4.95 1.26 -3.76
CA ILE A 23 -4.15 1.06 -2.55
C ILE A 23 -5.08 0.69 -1.40
N ALA A 24 -4.71 -0.34 -0.63
CA ALA A 24 -5.32 -0.67 0.64
C ALA A 24 -4.30 -0.39 1.77
N ILE A 25 -4.63 0.57 2.64
CA ILE A 25 -3.83 0.89 3.82
C ILE A 25 -4.43 0.17 5.02
N PHE A 26 -3.62 -0.62 5.72
CA PHE A 26 -4.07 -1.35 6.90
C PHE A 26 -3.42 -0.82 8.17
N ALA A 27 -4.23 -0.62 9.20
CA ALA A 27 -3.80 -0.27 10.55
C ALA A 27 -3.49 -1.52 11.39
N GLY A 28 -2.88 -1.33 12.55
CA GLY A 28 -2.47 -2.41 13.46
C GLY A 28 -3.64 -3.21 14.05
N ASP A 29 -4.84 -2.64 14.08
CA ASP A 29 -6.08 -3.30 14.51
C ASP A 29 -6.76 -4.12 13.39
N GLY A 30 -6.18 -4.10 12.19
CA GLY A 30 -6.73 -4.78 11.01
C GLY A 30 -7.72 -3.95 10.20
N ALA A 31 -8.08 -2.73 10.65
CA ALA A 31 -8.90 -1.83 9.86
C ALA A 31 -8.21 -1.46 8.55
N ALA A 32 -8.99 -1.35 7.48
CA ALA A 32 -8.47 -1.11 6.13
C ALA A 32 -9.20 0.05 5.47
N ARG A 33 -8.45 0.96 4.85
CA ARG A 33 -8.99 2.00 3.98
C ARG A 33 -8.54 1.76 2.54
N GLN A 34 -9.50 1.77 1.62
CA GLN A 34 -9.26 1.63 0.18
C GLN A 34 -9.17 3.01 -0.47
N LEU A 35 -8.20 3.17 -1.36
CA LEU A 35 -7.99 4.35 -2.18
C LEU A 35 -8.06 3.96 -3.65
N GLU A 36 -8.73 4.79 -4.44
CA GLU A 36 -8.68 4.68 -5.90
C GLU A 36 -7.38 5.29 -6.44
N GLY A 37 -6.77 4.66 -7.43
CA GLY A 37 -5.49 5.11 -7.98
C GLY A 37 -4.27 4.65 -7.18
N LEU A 38 -3.11 5.26 -7.47
CA LEU A 38 -1.80 4.85 -6.93
C LEU A 38 -1.13 5.96 -6.11
N GLU A 39 -1.93 6.92 -5.66
CA GLU A 39 -1.50 8.04 -4.84
C GLU A 39 -2.19 7.98 -3.48
N MET A 40 -1.55 8.55 -2.47
CA MET A 40 -2.10 8.67 -1.12
C MET A 40 -1.98 10.11 -0.63
N GLU A 41 -2.74 10.45 0.39
CA GLU A 41 -2.71 11.79 0.96
C GLU A 41 -1.38 12.06 1.69
N ALA A 42 -1.05 13.35 1.84
CA ALA A 42 0.17 13.76 2.54
C ALA A 42 0.21 13.27 4.00
N ALA A 43 -0.95 13.16 4.65
CA ALA A 43 -1.05 12.64 6.02
C ALA A 43 -0.62 11.17 6.13
N ASP A 44 -1.00 10.32 5.18
CA ASP A 44 -0.57 8.91 5.17
C ASP A 44 0.92 8.80 4.86
N SER A 45 1.40 9.60 3.91
CA SER A 45 2.84 9.67 3.59
C SER A 45 3.66 10.07 4.82
N ALA A 46 3.20 11.08 5.57
CA ALA A 46 3.85 11.52 6.80
C ALA A 46 3.91 10.42 7.87
N ARG A 47 2.84 9.62 8.04
CA ARG A 47 2.83 8.47 8.96
C ARG A 47 3.84 7.40 8.58
N ILE A 48 4.04 7.14 7.28
CA ILE A 48 5.04 6.20 6.75
C ILE A 48 6.46 6.75 6.99
N PHE A 49 6.73 7.98 6.57
CA PHE A 49 8.05 8.60 6.72
C PHE A 49 8.46 8.73 8.19
N GLY A 50 7.49 9.08 9.05
CA GLY A 50 7.69 9.20 10.49
C GLY A 50 7.82 7.86 11.24
N ARG A 51 7.64 6.71 10.56
CA ARG A 51 7.67 5.37 11.18
C ARG A 51 6.75 5.29 12.40
N SER A 52 5.58 5.94 12.31
CA SER A 52 4.62 6.09 13.41
C SER A 52 4.11 4.75 13.98
N GLY A 53 4.15 3.69 13.18
CA GLY A 53 3.52 2.40 13.50
C GLY A 53 2.01 2.38 13.28
N GLU A 54 1.40 3.50 12.89
CA GLU A 54 -0.04 3.57 12.61
C GLU A 54 -0.43 2.77 11.36
N ILE A 55 0.44 2.72 10.35
CA ILE A 55 0.26 1.93 9.12
C ILE A 55 1.04 0.63 9.28
N ALA A 56 0.31 -0.47 9.44
CA ALA A 56 0.86 -1.80 9.66
C ALA A 56 1.31 -2.47 8.35
N ARG A 57 0.63 -2.22 7.23
CA ARG A 57 1.06 -2.61 5.88
C ARG A 57 0.26 -1.88 4.80
N ILE A 58 0.76 -1.94 3.58
CA ILE A 58 0.10 -1.40 2.39
C ILE A 58 0.00 -2.51 1.34
N GLU A 59 -1.16 -2.67 0.74
CA GLU A 59 -1.35 -3.53 -0.43
C GLU A 59 -1.65 -2.65 -1.64
N VAL A 60 -0.89 -2.84 -2.73
CA VAL A 60 -1.05 -2.06 -3.96
C VAL A 60 -1.49 -2.99 -5.07
N GLN A 61 -2.58 -2.61 -5.72
CA GLN A 61 -3.13 -3.30 -6.87
C GLN A 61 -2.61 -2.64 -8.14
N LEU A 62 -1.90 -3.42 -8.94
CA LEU A 62 -1.28 -2.96 -10.18
C LEU A 62 -1.87 -3.74 -11.34
N GLN A 63 -2.22 -3.03 -12.40
CA GLN A 63 -2.48 -3.69 -13.67
C GLN A 63 -1.17 -4.22 -14.25
N PRO A 64 -1.15 -5.45 -14.81
CA PRO A 64 -0.01 -5.94 -15.56
C PRO A 64 0.31 -4.96 -16.70
N GLY A 65 1.57 -4.58 -16.85
CA GLY A 65 2.02 -3.75 -17.98
C GLY A 65 2.97 -4.55 -18.88
N LEU A 66 2.58 -4.72 -20.14
CA LEU A 66 3.50 -4.63 -21.28
C LEU A 66 2.97 -3.47 -22.12
N GLU A 67 3.62 -2.31 -22.04
CA GLU A 67 3.68 -1.41 -23.20
C GLU A 67 5.02 -1.65 -23.89
#